data_AF-A0A661GUJ1-F1
#
_entry.id   AF-A0A661GUJ1-F1
#
_cell.length_a   1.000
_cell.length_b   1.000
_cell.length_c   1.000
_cell.angle_alpha   90.00
_cell.angle_beta   90.00
_cell.angle_gamma   90.00
#
_symmetry.space_group_name_H-M   'P 1'
#
loop_
_entity.id
_entity.type
_entity.pdbx_description
1 polymer ?
#
loop_
_entity_poly.entity_id
_entity_poly.type
_entity_poly.pdbx_seq_one_letter_code
_entity_poly.pdbx_strand_id
1 'polypeptide(L)'
;MKLVDLGVKLQWAVDLIRKKIFARMEEGFTIECPCCSQTAKIYKRSISSTMVRQLIVICKASRSKWADHDNWVNVNRFYLPGASGDYAKLRFWGLIEPMDVRTRGFNSSGMWRITDEGREFVKGDTRVRKHLFIYNNALYEIDGTDAVGRWLDIHEALGSKFNYATLMNAPLRTRSL
;
A
#
# COMPACT_ATOMS: atom_id res chain seq x y z
N MET A 1 5.23 -18.79 44.37
CA MET A 1 4.45 -18.27 43.22
C MET A 1 5.41 -18.19 42.03
N LYS A 2 5.33 -19.14 41.11
CA LYS A 2 6.38 -19.39 40.10
C LYS A 2 6.29 -18.37 38.97
N LEU A 3 7.43 -17.93 38.42
CA LEU A 3 7.59 -16.92 37.35
C LEU A 3 6.65 -17.10 36.14
N VAL A 4 6.20 -18.33 35.87
CA VAL A 4 5.20 -18.67 34.85
C VAL A 4 3.86 -17.96 35.06
N ASP A 5 3.44 -17.80 36.32
CA ASP A 5 2.15 -17.21 36.72
C ASP A 5 2.15 -15.67 36.56
N LEU A 6 3.32 -15.03 36.66
CA LEU A 6 3.53 -13.63 36.32
C LEU A 6 3.51 -13.39 34.80
N GLY A 7 4.13 -14.29 34.02
CA GLY A 7 4.14 -14.20 32.56
C GLY A 7 2.74 -14.30 31.93
N VAL A 8 1.91 -15.20 32.44
CA VAL A 8 0.51 -15.38 31.98
C VAL A 8 -0.36 -14.17 32.33
N LYS A 9 -0.23 -13.61 33.54
CA LYS A 9 -0.96 -12.41 33.96
C LYS A 9 -0.57 -11.15 33.17
N LEU A 10 0.71 -11.02 32.82
CA LEU A 10 1.21 -9.92 32.00
C LEU A 10 0.68 -9.99 30.57
N GLN A 11 0.68 -11.19 29.96
CA GLN A 11 0.14 -11.40 28.63
C GLN A 11 -1.35 -11.09 28.56
N TRP A 12 -2.12 -11.54 29.56
CA TRP A 12 -3.55 -11.24 29.66
C TRP A 12 -3.83 -9.73 29.78
N ALA A 13 -3.04 -8.99 30.55
CA ALA A 13 -3.17 -7.55 30.67
C ALA A 13 -2.87 -6.82 29.34
N VAL A 14 -1.84 -7.25 28.62
CA VAL A 14 -1.49 -6.70 27.29
C VAL A 14 -2.62 -6.96 26.29
N ASP A 15 -3.17 -8.17 26.27
CA ASP A 15 -4.25 -8.51 25.34
C ASP A 15 -5.56 -7.80 25.69
N LEU A 16 -5.84 -7.60 26.97
CA LEU A 16 -6.98 -6.80 27.43
C LEU A 16 -6.84 -5.32 27.01
N ILE A 17 -5.64 -4.75 27.13
CA ILE A 17 -5.35 -3.37 26.70
C ILE A 17 -5.48 -3.27 25.18
N ARG A 18 -4.92 -4.22 24.42
CA ARG A 18 -5.10 -4.31 22.97
C ARG A 18 -6.57 -4.34 22.59
N LYS A 19 -7.35 -5.23 23.22
CA LYS A 19 -8.79 -5.35 22.95
C LYS A 19 -9.55 -4.05 23.23
N LYS A 20 -9.20 -3.33 24.31
CA LYS A 20 -9.80 -2.03 24.65
C LYS A 20 -9.38 -0.93 23.68
N ILE A 21 -8.14 -0.93 23.20
CA ILE A 21 -7.66 -0.02 22.17
C ILE A 21 -8.44 -0.31 20.88
N PHE A 22 -8.41 -1.55 20.38
CA PHE A 22 -9.06 -1.95 19.13
C PHE A 22 -10.58 -1.72 19.16
N ALA A 23 -11.26 -1.98 20.27
CA ALA A 23 -12.69 -1.71 20.43
C ALA A 23 -13.05 -0.21 20.40
N ARG A 24 -12.06 0.68 20.62
CA ARG A 24 -12.20 2.13 20.54
C ARG A 24 -11.60 2.70 19.25
N MET A 25 -10.90 1.89 18.46
CA MET A 25 -10.29 2.33 17.21
C MET A 25 -11.37 2.44 16.14
N GLU A 26 -12.06 3.57 16.16
CA GLU A 26 -12.95 3.98 15.09
C GLU A 26 -12.18 4.79 14.04
N GLU A 27 -12.73 4.87 12.83
CA GLU A 27 -12.17 5.66 11.74
C GLU A 27 -11.88 7.10 12.20
N GLY A 28 -10.63 7.55 12.04
CA GLY A 28 -10.24 8.93 12.32
C GLY A 28 -9.88 9.23 13.77
N PHE A 29 -10.19 8.34 14.71
CA PHE A 29 -9.82 8.50 16.10
C PHE A 29 -8.36 8.13 16.36
N THR A 30 -7.78 8.87 17.29
CA THR A 30 -6.42 8.68 17.76
C THR A 30 -6.48 8.20 19.19
N ILE A 31 -5.82 7.08 19.49
CA ILE A 31 -5.74 6.53 20.84
C ILE A 31 -4.31 6.59 21.30
N GLU A 32 -4.09 7.06 22.52
CA GLU A 32 -2.79 6.93 23.17
C GLU A 32 -2.69 5.55 23.85
N CYS A 33 -1.62 4.82 23.55
CA CYS A 33 -1.35 3.54 24.18
C CYS A 33 -1.04 3.75 25.67
N PRO A 34 -1.82 3.21 26.61
CA PRO A 34 -1.57 3.39 28.04
C PRO A 34 -0.30 2.68 28.53
N CYS A 35 0.32 1.82 27.72
CA CYS A 35 1.54 1.11 28.08
C CYS A 35 2.82 1.88 27.71
N CYS A 36 2.82 2.59 26.59
CA CYS A 36 4.03 3.21 26.03
C CYS A 36 3.83 4.64 25.53
N SER A 37 2.65 5.21 25.72
CA SER A 37 2.25 6.53 25.23
C SER A 37 2.36 6.73 23.71
N GLN A 38 2.54 5.65 22.95
CA GLN A 38 2.54 5.74 21.50
C GLN A 38 1.13 6.01 20.98
N THR A 39 1.04 6.89 20.00
CA THR A 39 -0.19 7.21 19.30
C THR A 39 -0.56 6.12 18.30
N ALA A 40 -1.72 5.50 18.50
CA ALA A 40 -2.30 4.50 17.60
C ALA A 40 -3.47 5.12 16.81
N LYS A 41 -3.43 4.99 15.49
CA LYS A 41 -4.46 5.53 14.59
C LYS A 41 -4.71 4.59 13.41
N ILE A 42 -5.98 4.28 13.14
CA ILE A 42 -6.37 3.65 11.89
C ILE A 42 -6.46 4.72 10.81
N TYR A 43 -5.82 4.47 9.68
CA TYR A 43 -5.90 5.33 8.52
C TYR A 43 -6.85 4.73 7.48
N LYS A 44 -7.98 5.38 7.24
CA LYS A 44 -8.73 5.17 6.00
C LYS A 44 -7.99 5.86 4.87
N ARG A 45 -7.37 5.07 4.01
CA ARG A 45 -6.60 5.57 2.87
C ARG A 45 -7.39 5.39 1.60
N SER A 46 -7.52 6.47 0.83
CA SER A 46 -8.06 6.42 -0.52
C SER A 46 -6.98 6.06 -1.54
N ILE A 47 -7.36 5.34 -2.59
CA ILE A 47 -6.54 5.26 -3.79
C ILE A 47 -6.65 6.59 -4.54
N SER A 48 -5.52 7.27 -4.75
CA SER A 48 -5.49 8.59 -5.40
C SER A 48 -5.14 8.49 -6.87
N SER A 49 -5.59 9.46 -7.67
CA SER A 49 -5.26 9.55 -9.09
C SER A 49 -3.75 9.64 -9.35
N THR A 50 -2.99 10.25 -8.43
CA THR A 50 -1.52 10.28 -8.48
C THR A 50 -0.91 8.89 -8.30
N MET A 51 -1.41 8.08 -7.35
CA MET A 51 -0.95 6.69 -7.16
C MET A 51 -1.25 5.87 -8.41
N VAL A 52 -2.44 5.99 -8.98
CA VAL A 52 -2.85 5.26 -10.19
C VAL A 52 -2.00 5.65 -11.40
N ARG A 53 -1.70 6.93 -11.56
CA ARG A 53 -0.74 7.39 -12.58
C ARG A 53 0.64 6.74 -12.40
N GLN A 54 1.12 6.60 -11.17
CA GLN A 54 2.39 5.94 -10.87
C GLN A 54 2.34 4.44 -11.16
N LEU A 55 1.22 3.78 -10.87
CA LEU A 55 0.99 2.38 -11.24
C LEU A 55 1.12 2.16 -12.75
N ILE A 56 0.57 3.04 -13.57
CA ILE A 56 0.71 2.98 -15.04
C ILE A 56 2.19 3.05 -15.45
N VAL A 57 2.98 3.92 -14.82
CA VAL A 57 4.43 4.02 -15.08
C VAL A 57 5.13 2.70 -14.73
N ILE A 58 4.84 2.12 -13.55
CA ILE A 58 5.40 0.84 -13.11
C ILE A 58 5.00 -0.29 -14.08
N CYS A 59 3.72 -0.35 -14.47
CA CYS A 59 3.20 -1.33 -15.44
C CYS A 59 3.97 -1.26 -16.76
N LYS A 60 4.18 -0.06 -17.29
CA LYS A 60 4.88 0.14 -18.56
C LYS A 60 6.37 -0.19 -18.44
N ALA A 61 7.01 0.24 -17.36
CA ALA A 61 8.40 -0.10 -17.07
C ALA A 61 8.61 -1.61 -16.98
N SER A 62 7.68 -2.34 -16.35
CA SER A 62 7.74 -3.80 -16.22
C SER A 62 7.70 -4.55 -17.56
N ARG A 63 7.17 -3.93 -18.62
CA ARG A 63 7.05 -4.52 -19.96
C ARG A 63 8.14 -4.04 -20.92
N SER A 64 9.19 -3.43 -20.39
CA SER A 64 10.24 -2.78 -21.17
C SER A 64 11.62 -3.29 -20.76
N LYS A 65 12.66 -2.83 -21.48
CA LYS A 65 14.07 -3.09 -21.16
C LYS A 65 14.53 -2.64 -19.76
N TRP A 66 13.70 -1.93 -19.01
CA TRP A 66 14.01 -1.46 -17.66
C TRP A 66 13.69 -2.46 -16.55
N ALA A 67 12.94 -3.51 -16.87
CA ALA A 67 12.64 -4.59 -15.96
C ALA A 67 13.74 -5.66 -16.02
N ASP A 68 14.00 -6.33 -14.90
CA ASP A 68 14.82 -7.54 -14.92
C ASP A 68 14.01 -8.75 -15.43
N HIS A 69 14.63 -9.93 -15.43
CA HIS A 69 14.01 -11.18 -15.89
C HIS A 69 12.74 -11.56 -15.13
N ASP A 70 12.56 -11.07 -13.90
CA ASP A 70 11.39 -11.34 -13.05
C ASP A 70 10.40 -10.17 -13.03
N ASN A 71 10.56 -9.20 -13.96
CA ASN A 71 9.76 -7.98 -14.07
C ASN A 71 9.92 -6.99 -12.90
N TRP A 72 11.00 -7.06 -12.12
CA TRP A 72 11.28 -6.05 -11.10
C TRP A 72 11.76 -4.75 -11.73
N VAL A 73 11.24 -3.65 -11.22
CA VAL A 73 11.51 -2.31 -11.71
C VAL A 73 12.09 -1.47 -10.59
N ASN A 74 13.24 -0.84 -10.83
CA ASN A 74 13.75 0.20 -9.95
C ASN A 74 13.00 1.51 -10.21
N VAL A 75 11.99 1.82 -9.39
CA VAL A 75 11.13 2.98 -9.58
C VAL A 75 11.86 4.32 -9.40
N ASN A 76 13.00 4.34 -8.71
CA ASN A 76 13.82 5.54 -8.52
C ASN A 76 14.48 6.02 -9.83
N ARG A 77 14.54 5.16 -10.86
CA ARG A 77 15.02 5.53 -12.20
C ARG A 77 14.02 6.39 -12.97
N PHE A 78 12.76 6.39 -12.59
CA PHE A 78 11.70 7.05 -13.34
C PHE A 78 11.30 8.37 -12.71
N TYR A 79 10.98 9.35 -13.55
CA TYR A 79 10.29 10.53 -13.09
C TYR A 79 8.85 10.15 -12.77
N LEU A 80 8.57 10.07 -11.46
CA LEU A 80 7.22 9.94 -10.92
C LEU A 80 6.78 11.33 -10.43
N PRO A 81 6.10 12.15 -11.26
CA PRO A 81 5.66 13.48 -10.87
C PRO A 81 4.74 13.42 -9.65
N GLY A 82 5.06 14.22 -8.62
CA GLY A 82 4.33 14.23 -7.35
C GLY A 82 4.60 13.02 -6.44
N ALA A 83 5.69 12.26 -6.66
CA ALA A 83 5.99 11.08 -5.85
C ALA A 83 6.63 11.41 -4.50
N SER A 84 5.78 11.39 -3.47
CA SER A 84 6.13 11.28 -2.05
C SER A 84 6.39 9.83 -1.59
N GLY A 85 6.58 8.88 -2.51
CA GLY A 85 6.59 7.44 -2.19
C GLY A 85 5.20 6.84 -2.03
N ASP A 86 4.13 7.59 -2.30
CA ASP A 86 2.75 7.11 -2.15
C ASP A 86 2.39 5.91 -3.02
N TYR A 87 3.06 5.72 -4.16
CA TYR A 87 2.92 4.50 -4.97
C TYR A 87 3.14 3.23 -4.15
N ALA A 88 4.02 3.25 -3.14
CA ALA A 88 4.32 2.08 -2.32
C ALA A 88 3.07 1.54 -1.60
N LYS A 89 2.08 2.41 -1.34
CA LYS A 89 0.82 2.05 -0.69
C LYS A 89 -0.10 1.24 -1.61
N LEU A 90 0.13 1.22 -2.92
CA LEU A 90 -0.62 0.37 -3.86
C LEU A 90 -0.51 -1.13 -3.52
N ARG A 91 0.50 -1.53 -2.75
CA ARG A 91 0.62 -2.90 -2.21
C ARG A 91 -0.55 -3.30 -1.32
N PHE A 92 -1.19 -2.35 -0.63
CA PHE A 92 -2.34 -2.63 0.22
C PHE A 92 -3.57 -3.02 -0.61
N TRP A 93 -3.64 -2.54 -1.85
CA TRP A 93 -4.63 -3.00 -2.84
C TRP A 93 -4.18 -4.25 -3.60
N GLY A 94 -3.01 -4.82 -3.28
CA GLY A 94 -2.45 -5.96 -3.99
C GLY A 94 -1.99 -5.63 -5.42
N LEU A 95 -1.82 -4.36 -5.81
CA LEU A 95 -1.52 -3.98 -7.20
C LEU A 95 -0.02 -3.98 -7.53
N ILE A 96 0.84 -3.89 -6.51
CA ILE A 96 2.30 -4.00 -6.62
C ILE A 96 2.85 -4.69 -5.38
N GLU A 97 4.06 -5.21 -5.48
CA GLU A 97 4.77 -5.82 -4.36
C GLU A 97 6.22 -5.32 -4.28
N PRO A 98 6.76 -5.14 -3.07
CA PRO A 98 8.16 -4.79 -2.87
C PRO A 98 9.06 -6.02 -2.98
N MET A 99 10.29 -5.83 -3.45
CA MET A 99 11.29 -6.89 -3.42
C MET A 99 11.78 -7.13 -1.99
N ASP A 100 11.70 -8.38 -1.52
CA ASP A 100 12.22 -8.75 -0.21
C ASP A 100 13.76 -8.64 -0.18
N VAL A 101 14.24 -7.72 0.66
CA VAL A 101 15.65 -7.41 0.90
C VAL A 101 16.40 -8.64 1.41
N ARG A 102 15.74 -9.49 2.22
CA ARG A 102 16.38 -10.62 2.92
C ARG A 102 16.83 -11.72 1.96
N THR A 103 16.11 -11.90 0.86
CA THR A 103 16.37 -12.94 -0.12
C THR A 103 17.50 -12.64 -1.10
N ARG A 104 17.83 -11.36 -1.33
CA ARG A 104 18.77 -10.98 -2.42
C ARG A 104 20.07 -10.34 -1.99
N GLY A 105 20.25 -10.02 -0.70
CA GLY A 105 21.55 -9.59 -0.16
C GLY A 105 22.07 -8.23 -0.65
N PHE A 106 21.25 -7.44 -1.34
CA PHE A 106 21.56 -6.07 -1.75
C PHE A 106 20.43 -5.11 -1.39
N ASN A 107 20.71 -3.81 -1.48
CA ASN A 107 19.73 -2.76 -1.22
C ASN A 107 18.59 -2.79 -2.26
N SER A 108 17.47 -3.44 -1.92
CA SER A 108 16.28 -3.52 -2.78
C SER A 108 15.35 -2.30 -2.64
N SER A 109 15.81 -1.22 -1.99
CA SER A 109 15.01 0.01 -1.88
C SER A 109 14.64 0.54 -3.27
N GLY A 110 13.34 0.72 -3.47
CA GLY A 110 12.80 1.16 -4.76
C GLY A 110 12.65 0.05 -5.81
N MET A 111 12.90 -1.22 -5.48
CA MET A 111 12.56 -2.33 -6.38
C MET A 111 11.11 -2.78 -6.14
N TRP A 112 10.29 -2.64 -7.18
CA TRP A 112 8.88 -2.97 -7.15
C TRP A 112 8.49 -3.79 -8.37
N ARG A 113 7.57 -4.73 -8.18
CA ARG A 113 6.96 -5.50 -9.26
C ARG A 113 5.46 -5.23 -9.27
N ILE A 114 4.89 -5.13 -10.46
CA ILE A 114 3.45 -5.10 -10.63
C ILE A 114 2.90 -6.54 -10.56
N THR A 115 1.84 -6.73 -9.81
CA THR A 115 1.13 -8.02 -9.71
C THR A 115 0.23 -8.23 -10.93
N ASP A 116 -0.37 -9.42 -11.04
CA ASP A 116 -1.31 -9.71 -12.13
C ASP A 116 -2.59 -8.88 -11.96
N GLU A 117 -3.09 -8.74 -10.73
CA GLU A 117 -4.22 -7.86 -10.40
C GLU A 117 -3.91 -6.40 -10.73
N GLY A 118 -2.66 -5.97 -10.50
CA GLY A 118 -2.16 -4.67 -10.90
C GLY A 118 -2.23 -4.44 -12.42
N ARG A 119 -1.85 -5.45 -13.21
CA ARG A 119 -1.90 -5.39 -14.68
C ARG A 119 -3.33 -5.38 -15.20
N GLU A 120 -4.19 -6.24 -14.66
CA GLU A 120 -5.61 -6.29 -14.99
C GLU A 120 -6.29 -4.96 -14.66
N PHE A 121 -5.96 -4.37 -13.51
CA PHE A 121 -6.53 -3.09 -13.11
C PHE A 121 -6.10 -1.98 -14.07
N VAL A 122 -4.81 -1.92 -14.44
CA VAL A 122 -4.31 -0.94 -15.41
C VAL A 122 -4.97 -1.08 -16.77
N LYS A 123 -5.27 -2.31 -17.23
CA LYS A 123 -5.97 -2.56 -18.49
C LYS A 123 -7.46 -2.18 -18.44
N GLY A 124 -8.04 -2.05 -17.25
CA GLY A 124 -9.47 -1.83 -17.04
C GLY A 124 -10.28 -3.12 -16.90
N ASP A 125 -9.61 -4.27 -16.70
CA ASP A 125 -10.25 -5.59 -16.63
C ASP A 125 -10.78 -5.92 -15.23
N THR A 126 -10.28 -5.23 -14.19
CA THR A 126 -10.74 -5.38 -12.79
C THR A 126 -10.95 -4.03 -12.12
N ARG A 127 -11.52 -4.07 -10.91
CA ARG A 127 -11.85 -2.90 -10.09
C ARG A 127 -11.26 -3.04 -8.69
N VAL A 128 -11.03 -1.91 -8.03
CA VAL A 128 -10.57 -1.87 -6.63
C VAL A 128 -11.49 -1.03 -5.76
N ARG A 129 -11.51 -1.31 -4.45
CA ARG A 129 -12.25 -0.48 -3.48
C ARG A 129 -11.58 0.88 -3.33
N LYS A 130 -12.39 1.95 -3.28
CA LYS A 130 -11.86 3.32 -3.14
C LYS A 130 -11.03 3.52 -1.87
N HIS A 131 -11.39 2.89 -0.76
CA HIS A 131 -10.69 3.04 0.51
C HIS A 131 -10.32 1.71 1.14
N LEU A 132 -9.19 1.70 1.84
CA LEU A 132 -8.75 0.62 2.73
C LEU A 132 -8.44 1.18 4.12
N PHE A 133 -8.61 0.37 5.15
CA PHE A 133 -8.18 0.65 6.50
C PHE A 133 -6.78 0.08 6.73
N ILE A 134 -5.85 0.95 7.15
CA ILE A 134 -4.46 0.57 7.38
C ILE A 134 -4.09 0.93 8.81
N TYR A 135 -3.56 -0.05 9.53
CA TYR A 135 -3.00 0.11 10.86
C TYR A 135 -1.68 -0.64 10.96
N ASN A 136 -0.67 -0.01 11.57
CA ASN A 136 0.64 -0.61 11.80
C ASN A 136 1.23 -1.31 10.54
N ASN A 137 1.16 -0.63 9.39
CA ASN A 137 1.67 -1.13 8.12
C ASN A 137 0.99 -2.42 7.59
N ALA A 138 -0.21 -2.73 8.05
CA ALA A 138 -1.03 -3.84 7.60
C ALA A 138 -2.47 -3.39 7.30
N LEU A 139 -3.19 -4.18 6.50
CA LEU A 139 -4.64 -4.04 6.37
C LEU A 139 -5.29 -4.33 7.72
N TYR A 140 -6.32 -3.56 8.05
CA TYR A 140 -7.03 -3.68 9.30
C TYR A 140 -8.52 -3.80 9.05
N GLU A 141 -9.14 -4.84 9.57
CA GLU A 141 -10.58 -5.04 9.41
C GLU A 141 -11.37 -4.28 10.47
N ILE A 142 -12.41 -3.58 10.04
CA ILE A 142 -13.44 -2.98 10.88
C ILE A 142 -14.75 -3.68 10.51
N ASP A 143 -15.44 -4.27 11.48
CA ASP A 143 -16.71 -4.99 11.28
C ASP A 143 -16.64 -6.06 10.17
N GLY A 144 -15.51 -6.77 10.09
CA GLY A 144 -15.28 -7.84 9.10
C GLY A 144 -14.96 -7.35 7.69
N THR A 145 -14.63 -6.06 7.52
CA THR A 145 -14.14 -5.53 6.24
C THR A 145 -12.93 -4.61 6.42
N ASP A 146 -11.90 -4.80 5.60
CA ASP A 146 -10.74 -3.90 5.50
C ASP A 146 -10.90 -2.85 4.40
N ALA A 147 -11.98 -2.93 3.61
CA ALA A 147 -12.20 -2.16 2.41
C ALA A 147 -13.61 -1.55 2.35
N VAL A 148 -13.71 -0.26 2.02
CA VAL A 148 -14.99 0.46 2.00
C VAL A 148 -15.11 1.45 0.84
N GLY A 149 -16.35 1.86 0.59
CA GLY A 149 -16.70 2.76 -0.51
C GLY A 149 -16.92 2.03 -1.83
N ARG A 150 -17.18 2.81 -2.87
CA ARG A 150 -17.46 2.29 -4.21
C ARG A 150 -16.25 1.59 -4.82
N TRP A 151 -16.53 0.64 -5.70
CA TRP A 151 -15.55 0.09 -6.63
C TRP A 151 -15.16 1.15 -7.66
N LEU A 152 -13.89 1.17 -8.03
CA LEU A 152 -13.32 2.04 -9.05
C LEU A 152 -12.64 1.19 -10.11
N ASP A 153 -12.90 1.46 -11.38
CA ASP A 153 -12.00 1.07 -12.47
C ASP A 153 -10.85 2.09 -12.64
N ILE A 154 -9.97 1.85 -13.61
CA ILE A 154 -8.81 2.70 -13.89
C ILE A 154 -9.18 4.14 -14.26
N HIS A 155 -10.27 4.33 -15.02
CA HIS A 155 -10.71 5.64 -15.48
C HIS A 155 -11.31 6.43 -14.31
N GLU A 156 -12.14 5.77 -13.50
CA GLU A 156 -12.74 6.37 -12.31
C GLU A 156 -11.69 6.74 -11.25
N ALA A 157 -10.64 5.92 -11.10
CA ALA A 157 -9.57 6.17 -10.14
C ALA A 157 -8.61 7.28 -10.60
N LEU A 158 -8.40 7.45 -11.91
CA LEU A 158 -7.68 8.61 -12.47
C LEU A 158 -8.49 9.91 -12.36
N GLY A 159 -9.82 9.81 -12.45
CA GLY A 159 -10.73 10.95 -12.45
C GLY A 159 -10.49 11.90 -13.63
N SER A 160 -10.90 13.16 -13.50
CA SER A 160 -10.72 14.18 -14.54
C SER A 160 -9.30 14.76 -14.63
N LYS A 161 -8.44 14.44 -13.65
CA LYS A 161 -7.09 15.04 -13.54
C LYS A 161 -6.12 14.49 -14.59
N PHE A 162 -6.34 13.26 -15.05
CA PHE A 162 -5.42 12.57 -15.95
C PHE A 162 -6.18 11.82 -17.05
N ASN A 163 -5.69 11.93 -18.29
CA ASN A 163 -6.21 11.16 -19.41
C ASN A 163 -5.48 9.81 -19.54
N TYR A 164 -6.23 8.71 -19.45
CA TYR A 164 -5.69 7.35 -19.53
C TYR A 164 -4.95 7.08 -20.85
N ALA A 165 -5.55 7.40 -22.00
CA ALA A 165 -4.95 7.16 -23.31
C ALA A 165 -3.63 7.91 -23.48
N THR A 166 -3.57 9.17 -23.03
CA THR A 166 -2.32 9.95 -23.02
C THR A 166 -1.25 9.29 -22.16
N LEU A 167 -1.60 8.82 -20.95
CA LEU A 167 -0.64 8.16 -20.06
C LEU A 167 -0.12 6.83 -20.62
N MET A 168 -1.00 6.04 -21.26
CA MET A 168 -0.63 4.77 -21.87
C MET A 168 0.29 4.95 -23.08
N ASN A 169 0.10 6.01 -23.87
CA ASN A 169 0.91 6.28 -25.05
C ASN A 169 2.18 7.12 -24.80
N ALA A 170 2.25 7.86 -23.68
CA ALA A 170 3.42 8.71 -23.39
C ALA A 170 4.71 7.88 -23.16
N PRO A 171 5.89 8.30 -23.62
CA PRO A 171 7.13 7.59 -23.32
C PRO A 171 7.45 7.60 -21.82
N LEU A 172 8.13 6.55 -21.34
CA LEU A 172 8.68 6.54 -19.98
C LEU A 172 9.75 7.62 -19.85
N ARG A 173 9.63 8.49 -18.84
CA ARG A 173 10.62 9.53 -18.54
C ARG A 173 11.53 9.05 -17.42
N THR A 174 12.83 9.05 -17.65
CA THR A 174 13.83 8.73 -16.63
C THR A 174 14.24 9.99 -15.87
N ARG A 175 14.67 9.84 -14.63
CA ARG A 175 15.38 10.91 -13.92
C ARG A 175 16.79 11.00 -14.51
N SER A 176 17.25 12.21 -14.83
CA SER A 176 18.68 12.43 -15.05
C SER A 176 19.38 12.11 -13.74
N LEU A 177 20.35 11.19 -13.80
CA LEU A 177 21.23 10.87 -12.69
C LEU A 177 22.15 12.07 -12.40
#